data_AF-S5V087-F1
#
_entry.id   AF-S5V087-F1
#
_cell.length_a   1.000
_cell.length_b   1.000
_cell.length_c   1.000
_cell.angle_alpha   90.00
_cell.angle_beta   90.00
_cell.angle_gamma   90.00
#
_symmetry.space_group_name_H-M   'P 1'
#
loop_
_entity.id
_entity.type
_entity.pdbx_description
1 polymer ?
#
loop_
_entity_poly.entity_id
_entity_poly.type
_entity_poly.pdbx_seq_one_letter_code
_entity_poly.pdbx_strand_id
1 'polypeptide(L)'
;MAAHRVPAHRRAAAAAVAGLAPLALTALAAAPASAHGTMGDPVSRVSQCYAEGPESPRSAACAAAVAAGGTQALYDWNGIRIGDAAGRHRELIPDGKLCSAGNEEFKGLDLARADWPATRVRGGSYTFRYRVTAPHKGTFKVYLTKPGYSPAKPLAWSELDLAHPVATATDPAASGGFSTFSGTLPARTGRQLLYAVWQRSDSPEAFYSCSDVDFGGGSGGSAPAPSASAPSDEQIEDGAGRSTVGHHGHGDGDTSASAAPTAPRSAEPSATKPAAKAATGPATTAAAAGSGNRGAAEGTSRDLAETGATAGTSYAAVGGAAALALGSAVLFLSVRRRAAGGGRRR
;
A
#
# COMPACT_ATOMS: atom_id res chain seq x y z
N MET A 1 -4.30 -49.90 -53.14
CA MET A 1 -4.00 -48.74 -52.28
C MET A 1 -4.82 -48.87 -50.99
N ALA A 2 -4.19 -49.25 -49.88
CA ALA A 2 -4.87 -49.42 -48.60
C ALA A 2 -4.84 -48.11 -47.81
N ALA A 3 -6.01 -47.57 -47.46
CA ALA A 3 -6.13 -46.36 -46.66
C ALA A 3 -5.93 -46.69 -45.16
N HIS A 4 -4.88 -46.15 -44.55
CA HIS A 4 -4.68 -46.20 -43.10
C HIS A 4 -5.78 -45.42 -42.38
N ARG A 5 -6.68 -46.14 -41.70
CA ARG A 5 -7.61 -45.55 -40.74
C ARG A 5 -6.88 -45.32 -39.43
N VAL A 6 -6.64 -44.05 -39.10
CA VAL A 6 -6.15 -43.65 -37.79
C VAL A 6 -7.24 -43.92 -36.74
N PRO A 7 -6.94 -44.65 -35.65
CA PRO A 7 -7.93 -45.01 -34.63
C PRO A 7 -8.47 -43.76 -33.90
N ALA A 8 -9.79 -43.72 -33.71
CA ALA A 8 -10.55 -42.58 -33.18
C ALA A 8 -10.11 -42.11 -31.79
N HIS A 9 -9.46 -42.99 -31.01
CA HIS A 9 -8.94 -42.70 -29.66
C HIS A 9 -7.82 -41.64 -29.66
N ARG A 10 -7.11 -41.46 -30.78
CA ARG A 10 -6.07 -40.42 -30.91
C ARG A 10 -6.64 -39.01 -31.11
N ARG A 11 -7.92 -38.88 -31.49
CA ARG A 11 -8.57 -37.58 -31.71
C ARG A 11 -9.20 -37.00 -30.44
N ALA A 12 -9.52 -37.84 -29.46
CA ALA A 12 -10.08 -37.41 -28.17
C ALA A 12 -9.03 -36.79 -27.24
N ALA A 13 -7.80 -37.31 -27.25
CA ALA A 13 -6.71 -36.80 -26.42
C ALA A 13 -6.22 -35.39 -26.86
N ALA A 14 -6.29 -35.07 -28.15
CA ALA A 14 -5.87 -33.77 -28.67
C ALA A 14 -6.84 -32.61 -28.30
N ALA A 15 -8.11 -32.91 -28.05
CA ALA A 15 -9.11 -31.89 -27.72
C ALA A 15 -9.08 -31.47 -26.23
N ALA A 16 -8.65 -32.36 -25.32
CA ALA A 16 -8.56 -32.06 -23.90
C ALA A 16 -7.36 -31.15 -23.55
N VAL A 17 -6.26 -31.27 -24.29
CA VAL A 17 -5.06 -30.43 -24.08
C VAL A 17 -5.25 -29.00 -24.62
N ALA A 18 -6.06 -28.83 -25.67
CA ALA A 18 -6.30 -27.52 -26.27
C ALA A 18 -7.30 -26.64 -25.49
N GLY A 19 -8.15 -27.22 -24.65
CA GLY A 19 -9.17 -26.49 -23.86
C GLY A 19 -8.68 -25.99 -22.49
N LEU A 20 -7.66 -26.61 -21.91
CA LEU A 20 -7.11 -26.24 -20.59
C LEU A 20 -6.00 -25.17 -20.69
N ALA A 21 -5.29 -25.10 -21.82
CA ALA A 21 -4.23 -24.12 -22.03
C ALA A 21 -4.70 -22.63 -21.98
N PRO A 22 -5.86 -22.25 -22.54
CA PRO A 22 -6.33 -20.86 -22.45
C PRO A 22 -6.80 -20.46 -21.05
N LEU A 23 -7.37 -21.40 -20.28
CA LEU A 23 -7.84 -21.17 -18.90
C LEU A 23 -6.68 -21.09 -17.90
N ALA A 24 -5.59 -21.84 -18.13
CA ALA A 24 -4.38 -21.73 -17.33
C ALA A 24 -3.64 -20.39 -17.56
N LEU A 25 -3.74 -19.80 -18.75
CA LEU A 25 -3.15 -18.49 -19.06
C LEU A 25 -3.87 -17.32 -18.37
N THR A 26 -5.18 -17.44 -18.07
CA THR A 26 -5.94 -16.38 -17.39
C THR A 26 -5.73 -16.34 -15.87
N ALA A 27 -5.08 -17.36 -15.29
CA ALA A 27 -4.77 -17.42 -13.86
C ALA A 27 -3.39 -16.83 -13.51
N LEU A 28 -2.64 -16.30 -14.49
CA LEU A 28 -1.67 -15.23 -14.21
C LEU A 28 -2.48 -13.97 -13.89
N ALA A 29 -3.08 -13.94 -12.70
CA ALA A 29 -3.48 -12.69 -12.10
C ALA A 29 -2.22 -11.83 -12.06
N ALA A 30 -2.21 -10.74 -12.83
CA ALA A 30 -1.19 -9.73 -12.68
C ALA A 30 -1.21 -9.34 -11.20
N ALA A 31 -0.22 -9.80 -10.44
CA ALA A 31 -0.01 -9.30 -9.10
C ALA A 31 0.00 -7.78 -9.23
N PRO A 32 -0.68 -7.04 -8.33
CA PRO A 32 -0.61 -5.58 -8.37
C PRO A 32 0.86 -5.23 -8.39
N ALA A 33 1.33 -4.70 -9.52
CA ALA A 33 2.71 -4.23 -9.63
C ALA A 33 2.74 -3.00 -8.73
N SER A 34 3.25 -3.18 -7.50
CA SER A 34 3.32 -2.10 -6.53
C SER A 34 4.28 -1.04 -7.04
N ALA A 35 3.84 0.22 -7.05
CA ALA A 35 4.79 1.30 -7.14
C ALA A 35 5.42 1.50 -5.76
N HIS A 36 6.60 2.12 -5.70
CA HIS A 36 7.28 2.29 -4.42
C HIS A 36 8.21 3.50 -4.50
N GLY A 37 8.15 4.33 -3.47
CA GLY A 37 9.04 5.47 -3.36
C GLY A 37 8.54 6.56 -2.41
N THR A 38 9.35 7.61 -2.26
CA THR A 38 9.07 8.79 -1.44
C THR A 38 9.82 10.00 -1.97
N MET A 39 9.55 11.21 -1.46
CA MET A 39 10.37 12.38 -1.82
C MET A 39 11.82 12.20 -1.34
N GLY A 40 12.76 12.33 -2.28
CA GLY A 40 14.19 12.35 -1.98
C GLY A 40 14.78 13.77 -1.94
N ASP A 41 14.17 14.73 -2.65
CA ASP A 41 14.50 16.16 -2.55
C ASP A 41 13.25 17.03 -2.83
N PRO A 42 12.76 17.82 -1.86
CA PRO A 42 13.25 17.90 -0.48
C PRO A 42 13.01 16.59 0.27
N VAL A 43 13.92 16.23 1.16
CA VAL A 43 13.96 14.90 1.80
C VAL A 43 12.71 14.70 2.66
N SER A 44 12.04 13.56 2.50
CA SER A 44 10.88 13.20 3.31
C SER A 44 11.23 12.74 4.72
N ARG A 45 10.29 12.80 5.66
CA ARG A 45 10.47 12.30 7.05
C ARG A 45 10.96 10.86 7.09
N VAL A 46 10.31 9.98 6.32
CA VAL A 46 10.66 8.55 6.31
C VAL A 46 12.05 8.30 5.73
N SER A 47 12.38 9.01 4.64
CA SER A 47 13.68 8.93 3.97
C SER A 47 14.79 9.41 4.91
N GLN A 48 14.58 10.56 5.57
CA GLN A 48 15.47 11.10 6.57
C GLN A 48 15.71 10.14 7.74
N CYS A 49 14.64 9.60 8.33
CA CYS A 49 14.80 8.73 9.49
C CYS A 49 15.43 7.40 9.14
N TYR A 50 15.17 6.88 7.94
CA TYR A 50 15.91 5.73 7.41
C TYR A 50 17.41 6.05 7.26
N ALA A 51 17.74 7.22 6.69
CA ALA A 51 19.13 7.68 6.52
C ALA A 51 19.89 7.83 7.85
N GLU A 52 19.19 8.16 8.94
CA GLU A 52 19.76 8.22 10.29
C GLU A 52 20.04 6.84 10.91
N GLY A 53 19.51 5.76 10.34
CA GLY A 53 19.61 4.39 10.84
C GLY A 53 18.39 4.02 11.70
N PRO A 54 17.53 3.09 11.25
CA PRO A 54 16.29 2.79 11.96
C PRO A 54 16.46 2.32 13.41
N GLU A 55 17.54 1.57 13.71
CA GLU A 55 17.79 1.03 15.06
C GLU A 55 18.29 2.07 16.06
N SER A 56 18.88 3.16 15.60
CA SER A 56 19.48 4.18 16.46
C SER A 56 19.53 5.53 15.74
N PRO A 57 18.36 6.13 15.45
CA PRO A 57 18.29 7.41 14.77
C PRO A 57 18.93 8.52 15.62
N ARG A 58 19.49 9.53 14.96
CA ARG A 58 20.31 10.57 15.59
C ARG A 58 19.47 11.75 16.09
N SER A 59 18.42 12.11 15.36
CA SER A 59 17.54 13.22 15.70
C SER A 59 16.48 12.79 16.70
N ALA A 60 16.12 13.69 17.61
CA ALA A 60 15.06 13.44 18.59
C ALA A 60 13.70 13.17 17.93
N ALA A 61 13.44 13.76 16.75
CA ALA A 61 12.22 13.51 15.99
C ALA A 61 12.18 12.09 15.41
N CYS A 62 13.25 11.61 14.78
CA CYS A 62 13.30 10.24 14.26
C CYS A 62 13.32 9.19 15.38
N ALA A 63 14.01 9.47 16.49
CA ALA A 63 13.94 8.60 17.68
C ALA A 63 12.52 8.52 18.25
N ALA A 64 11.79 9.64 18.30
CA ALA A 64 10.40 9.64 18.72
C ALA A 64 9.48 8.89 17.73
N ALA A 65 9.74 9.01 16.41
CA ALA A 65 9.00 8.29 15.39
C ALA A 65 9.17 6.77 15.54
N VAL A 66 10.41 6.30 15.75
CA VAL A 66 10.70 4.89 16.03
C VAL A 66 10.09 4.44 17.35
N ALA A 67 10.14 5.25 18.40
CA ALA A 67 9.50 4.92 19.67
C ALA A 67 7.97 4.77 19.55
N ALA A 68 7.34 5.53 18.65
CA ALA A 68 5.90 5.49 18.41
C ALA A 68 5.47 4.36 17.45
N GLY A 69 6.24 4.12 16.38
CA GLY A 69 5.86 3.23 15.26
C GLY A 69 6.68 1.95 15.12
N GLY A 70 7.81 1.82 15.84
CA GLY A 70 8.80 0.77 15.62
C GLY A 70 9.76 1.09 14.47
N THR A 71 10.70 0.19 14.21
CA THR A 71 11.73 0.37 13.17
C THR A 71 11.28 -0.07 11.77
N GLN A 72 10.29 -0.97 11.69
CA GLN A 72 9.86 -1.58 10.42
C GLN A 72 9.43 -0.55 9.38
N ALA A 73 8.67 0.46 9.80
CA ALA A 73 8.20 1.56 8.94
C ALA A 73 9.35 2.30 8.22
N LEU A 74 10.56 2.29 8.78
CA LEU A 74 11.71 2.92 8.15
C LEU A 74 12.38 1.99 7.13
N TYR A 75 12.40 0.67 7.35
CA TYR A 75 12.83 -0.27 6.30
C TYR A 75 11.85 -0.25 5.12
N ASP A 76 10.58 -0.03 5.40
CA ASP A 76 9.49 0.05 4.43
C ASP A 76 9.29 1.50 3.93
N TRP A 77 10.38 2.30 3.88
CA TRP A 77 10.37 3.75 3.59
C TRP A 77 9.71 4.14 2.26
N ASN A 78 9.66 3.21 1.33
CA ASN A 78 9.08 3.38 0.00
C ASN A 78 7.60 2.95 -0.07
N GLY A 79 7.00 2.60 1.07
CA GLY A 79 5.72 1.90 1.19
C GLY A 79 4.52 2.70 1.70
N ILE A 80 4.63 4.02 1.93
CA ILE A 80 3.50 4.85 2.41
C ILE A 80 2.48 5.04 1.30
N ARG A 81 1.50 4.14 1.25
CA ARG A 81 0.56 4.01 0.15
C ARG A 81 -0.84 3.61 0.59
N ILE A 82 -1.80 3.87 -0.28
CA ILE A 82 -3.16 3.35 -0.20
C ILE A 82 -3.47 2.69 -1.54
N GLY A 83 -3.68 1.37 -1.52
CA GLY A 83 -3.85 0.55 -2.73
C GLY A 83 -5.10 0.90 -3.55
N ASP A 84 -6.16 1.35 -2.91
CA ASP A 84 -7.47 1.63 -3.52
C ASP A 84 -7.85 3.12 -3.50
N ALA A 85 -6.85 4.00 -3.41
CA ALA A 85 -7.04 5.44 -3.23
C ALA A 85 -7.96 6.06 -4.30
N ALA A 86 -7.68 5.78 -5.57
CA ALA A 86 -8.44 6.24 -6.74
C ALA A 86 -8.84 7.73 -6.67
N GLY A 87 -7.91 8.59 -6.23
CA GLY A 87 -8.12 10.03 -6.08
C GLY A 87 -8.88 10.47 -4.81
N ARG A 88 -9.41 9.54 -4.00
CA ARG A 88 -10.20 9.82 -2.78
C ARG A 88 -9.35 10.14 -1.55
N HIS A 89 -8.21 10.80 -1.73
CA HIS A 89 -7.20 11.00 -0.66
C HIS A 89 -7.78 11.63 0.62
N ARG A 90 -8.60 12.68 0.48
CA ARG A 90 -9.22 13.40 1.61
C ARG A 90 -10.31 12.62 2.33
N GLU A 91 -10.93 11.68 1.65
CA GLU A 91 -11.95 10.80 2.21
C GLU A 91 -11.28 9.68 3.03
N LEU A 92 -10.16 9.16 2.53
CA LEU A 92 -9.48 7.99 3.10
C LEU A 92 -8.48 8.34 4.19
N ILE A 93 -7.94 9.56 4.20
CA ILE A 93 -6.90 9.99 5.13
C ILE A 93 -7.48 11.04 6.08
N PRO A 94 -7.70 10.71 7.36
CA PRO A 94 -8.15 11.68 8.36
C PRO A 94 -7.10 12.77 8.62
N ASP A 95 -7.54 13.91 9.14
CA ASP A 95 -6.63 14.93 9.68
C ASP A 95 -5.73 14.35 10.78
N GLY A 96 -4.49 14.81 10.81
CA GLY A 96 -3.45 14.30 11.70
C GLY A 96 -2.82 12.97 11.25
N LYS A 97 -3.26 12.41 10.12
CA LYS A 97 -2.76 11.11 9.58
C LYS A 97 -2.17 11.21 8.18
N LEU A 98 -1.87 12.43 7.72
CA LEU A 98 -1.44 12.68 6.35
C LEU A 98 -0.07 12.04 6.04
N CYS A 99 0.87 12.09 6.99
CA CYS A 99 2.24 11.62 6.76
C CYS A 99 2.38 10.10 6.85
N SER A 100 1.46 9.43 7.55
CA SER A 100 1.30 7.97 7.54
C SER A 100 0.33 7.46 6.46
N ALA A 101 -0.39 8.36 5.78
CA ALA A 101 -1.55 8.02 4.95
C ALA A 101 -2.62 7.19 5.69
N GLY A 102 -2.78 7.39 6.99
CA GLY A 102 -3.71 6.60 7.82
C GLY A 102 -3.24 5.19 8.16
N ASN A 103 -2.02 4.79 7.73
CA ASN A 103 -1.48 3.47 8.00
C ASN A 103 -0.80 3.43 9.38
N GLU A 104 -1.24 2.51 10.23
CA GLU A 104 -0.72 2.33 11.60
C GLU A 104 0.78 2.00 11.67
N GLU A 105 1.34 1.35 10.66
CA GLU A 105 2.78 1.11 10.55
C GLU A 105 3.57 2.43 10.58
N PHE A 106 3.11 3.42 9.83
CA PHE A 106 3.80 4.69 9.63
C PHE A 106 3.39 5.78 10.62
N LYS A 107 2.62 5.46 11.68
CA LYS A 107 2.05 6.44 12.61
C LYS A 107 3.08 7.35 13.30
N GLY A 108 4.32 6.90 13.44
CA GLY A 108 5.41 7.72 13.99
C GLY A 108 5.72 8.96 13.14
N LEU A 109 5.40 8.93 11.85
CA LEU A 109 5.62 10.05 10.92
C LEU A 109 4.59 11.18 11.10
N ASP A 110 3.47 10.92 11.78
CA ASP A 110 2.42 11.91 12.05
C ASP A 110 2.72 12.80 13.26
N LEU A 111 3.78 12.52 14.02
CA LEU A 111 4.12 13.27 15.23
C LEU A 111 4.29 14.76 14.92
N ALA A 112 3.51 15.59 15.62
CA ALA A 112 3.56 17.04 15.51
C ALA A 112 4.77 17.59 16.30
N ARG A 113 5.88 17.82 15.61
CA ARG A 113 7.12 18.28 16.21
C ARG A 113 7.77 19.41 15.41
N ALA A 114 8.32 20.40 16.11
CA ALA A 114 9.05 21.49 15.49
C ALA A 114 10.52 21.15 15.15
N ASP A 115 11.02 20.00 15.60
CA ASP A 115 12.43 19.59 15.50
C ASP A 115 12.67 18.46 14.49
N TRP A 116 11.69 18.14 13.63
CA TRP A 116 11.94 17.30 12.45
C TRP A 116 13.12 17.86 11.64
N PRO A 117 14.05 17.04 11.14
CA PRO A 117 15.08 17.52 10.23
C PRO A 117 14.44 18.13 8.98
N ALA A 118 14.99 19.24 8.48
CA ALA A 118 14.38 20.00 7.39
C ALA A 118 15.36 20.31 6.26
N THR A 119 14.86 20.33 5.02
CA THR A 119 15.60 20.84 3.86
C THR A 119 15.49 22.36 3.81
N ARG A 120 16.62 23.08 3.73
CA ARG A 120 16.59 24.54 3.55
C ARG A 120 16.17 24.88 2.12
N VAL A 121 15.16 25.73 2.00
CA VAL A 121 14.61 26.16 0.71
C VAL A 121 14.42 27.68 0.68
N ARG A 122 14.06 28.21 -0.48
CA ARG A 122 13.67 29.62 -0.67
C ARG A 122 12.53 29.69 -1.69
N GLY A 123 11.80 30.80 -1.69
CA GLY A 123 10.81 31.06 -2.74
C GLY A 123 11.47 31.13 -4.12
N GLY A 124 10.75 30.67 -5.14
CA GLY A 124 11.21 30.62 -6.53
C GLY A 124 11.16 29.21 -7.13
N SER A 125 11.83 29.04 -8.27
CA SER A 125 11.91 27.74 -8.96
C SER A 125 12.58 26.69 -8.06
N TYR A 126 12.02 25.48 -8.07
CA TYR A 126 12.51 24.32 -7.33
C TYR A 126 12.45 23.07 -8.21
N THR A 127 13.47 22.22 -8.11
CA THR A 127 13.51 20.91 -8.78
C THR A 127 13.25 19.84 -7.75
N PHE A 128 12.11 19.18 -7.87
CA PHE A 128 11.72 18.07 -7.00
C PHE A 128 12.28 16.76 -7.54
N ARG A 129 12.75 15.89 -6.64
CA ARG A 129 13.21 14.54 -6.97
C ARG A 129 12.46 13.53 -6.11
N TYR A 130 11.59 12.75 -6.75
CA TYR A 130 10.90 11.62 -6.11
C TYR A 130 11.73 10.36 -6.32
N ARG A 131 12.21 9.72 -5.25
CA ARG A 131 12.94 8.44 -5.32
C ARG A 131 11.92 7.37 -5.70
N VAL A 132 12.17 6.63 -6.77
CA VAL A 132 11.32 5.54 -7.24
C VAL A 132 12.13 4.25 -7.28
N THR A 133 11.65 3.20 -6.62
CA THR A 133 12.25 1.85 -6.72
C THR A 133 11.55 1.00 -7.76
N ALA A 134 10.30 1.33 -8.09
CA ALA A 134 9.55 0.77 -9.21
C ALA A 134 8.85 1.92 -9.94
N PRO A 135 9.24 2.25 -11.19
CA PRO A 135 8.59 3.29 -11.97
C PRO A 135 7.18 2.87 -12.42
N HIS A 136 6.19 3.75 -12.26
CA HIS A 136 4.82 3.56 -12.75
C HIS A 136 4.30 4.85 -13.38
N LYS A 137 3.22 4.76 -14.16
CA LYS A 137 2.55 5.94 -14.70
C LYS A 137 1.69 6.60 -13.64
N GLY A 138 1.60 7.93 -13.67
CA GLY A 138 0.78 8.68 -12.75
C GLY A 138 1.07 10.16 -12.72
N THR A 139 0.33 10.85 -11.85
CA THR A 139 0.48 12.29 -11.62
C THR A 139 1.00 12.53 -10.21
N PHE A 140 2.10 13.26 -10.12
CA PHE A 140 2.63 13.83 -8.90
C PHE A 140 1.97 15.20 -8.69
N LYS A 141 1.48 15.44 -7.47
CA LYS A 141 1.09 16.77 -6.99
C LYS A 141 1.82 17.04 -5.69
N VAL A 142 2.43 18.21 -5.57
CA VAL A 142 3.09 18.64 -4.35
C VAL A 142 2.37 19.88 -3.82
N TYR A 143 1.94 19.81 -2.57
CA TYR A 143 1.25 20.87 -1.85
C TYR A 143 2.17 21.44 -0.78
N LEU A 144 2.00 22.73 -0.47
CA LEU A 144 2.71 23.39 0.61
C LEU A 144 1.70 23.84 1.66
N THR A 145 2.11 23.82 2.93
CA THR A 145 1.35 24.43 4.01
C THR A 145 1.11 25.94 3.80
N LYS A 146 -0.04 26.40 4.29
CA LYS A 146 -0.44 27.80 4.26
C LYS A 146 0.40 28.64 5.23
N PRO A 147 0.48 29.98 5.04
CA PRO A 147 1.07 30.87 6.02
C PRO A 147 0.41 30.69 7.40
N GLY A 148 1.22 30.72 8.46
CA GLY A 148 0.75 30.51 9.84
C GLY A 148 0.74 29.04 10.30
N TYR A 149 1.11 28.09 9.44
CA TYR A 149 1.32 26.69 9.82
C TYR A 149 2.26 26.56 11.02
N SER A 150 1.89 25.68 11.97
CA SER A 150 2.70 25.35 13.13
C SER A 150 3.06 23.86 13.10
N PRO A 151 4.36 23.50 13.01
CA PRO A 151 4.77 22.09 13.02
C PRO A 151 4.53 21.40 14.37
N ALA A 152 4.21 22.15 15.43
CA ALA A 152 3.81 21.61 16.73
C ALA A 152 2.34 21.19 16.81
N LYS A 153 1.56 21.34 15.72
CA LYS A 153 0.20 20.84 15.60
C LYS A 153 0.12 19.71 14.57
N PRO A 154 -0.74 18.70 14.77
CA PRO A 154 -0.97 17.68 13.75
C PRO A 154 -1.39 18.31 12.42
N LEU A 155 -0.79 17.84 11.33
CA LEU A 155 -1.11 18.34 9.99
C LEU A 155 -2.54 17.96 9.62
N ALA A 156 -3.34 18.93 9.18
CA ALA A 156 -4.69 18.72 8.66
C ALA A 156 -4.77 19.11 7.19
N TRP A 157 -5.73 18.56 6.45
CA TRP A 157 -5.97 18.94 5.05
C TRP A 157 -6.25 20.43 4.88
N SER A 158 -6.86 21.08 5.87
CA SER A 158 -7.13 22.52 5.88
C SER A 158 -5.86 23.37 5.90
N GLU A 159 -4.74 22.82 6.39
CA GLU A 159 -3.46 23.53 6.48
C GLU A 159 -2.71 23.55 5.15
N LEU A 160 -3.09 22.73 4.17
CA LEU A 160 -2.47 22.66 2.85
C LEU A 160 -3.14 23.64 1.87
N ASP A 161 -2.34 24.31 1.04
CA ASP A 161 -2.84 25.07 -0.11
C ASP A 161 -3.21 24.12 -1.26
N LEU A 162 -4.34 23.42 -1.12
CA LEU A 162 -4.80 22.43 -2.09
C LEU A 162 -5.23 23.03 -3.43
N ALA A 163 -5.54 24.32 -3.45
CA ALA A 163 -5.95 25.04 -4.66
C ALA A 163 -4.75 25.36 -5.56
N HIS A 164 -3.55 25.52 -4.98
CA HIS A 164 -2.34 25.89 -5.70
C HIS A 164 -1.18 24.92 -5.37
N PRO A 165 -1.16 23.71 -5.97
CA PRO A 165 -0.01 22.84 -5.89
C PRO A 165 1.26 23.58 -6.33
N VAL A 166 2.35 23.45 -5.57
CA VAL A 166 3.66 24.04 -5.93
C VAL A 166 4.31 23.30 -7.10
N ALA A 167 3.89 22.05 -7.35
CA ALA A 167 4.26 21.28 -8.52
C ALA A 167 3.12 20.35 -8.94
N THR A 168 2.98 20.13 -10.25
CA THR A 168 2.17 19.05 -10.84
C THR A 168 2.91 18.49 -12.04
N ALA A 169 3.13 17.18 -12.07
CA ALA A 169 3.82 16.51 -13.16
C ALA A 169 3.16 15.17 -13.45
N THR A 170 2.82 14.92 -14.71
CA THR A 170 2.28 13.63 -15.17
C THR A 170 3.35 12.89 -15.95
N ASP A 171 3.55 11.63 -15.59
CA ASP A 171 4.54 10.72 -16.18
C ASP A 171 5.95 11.35 -16.35
N PRO A 172 6.51 12.04 -15.33
CA PRO A 172 7.88 12.54 -15.42
C PRO A 172 8.85 11.38 -15.62
N ALA A 173 9.80 11.56 -16.54
CA ALA A 173 10.81 10.54 -16.82
C ALA A 173 11.57 10.15 -15.54
N ALA A 174 11.69 8.85 -15.32
CA ALA A 174 12.52 8.30 -14.25
C ALA A 174 13.94 8.05 -14.79
N SER A 175 14.95 8.59 -14.11
CA SER A 175 16.37 8.35 -14.42
C SER A 175 17.17 8.32 -13.13
N GLY A 176 18.15 7.40 -13.05
CA GLY A 176 18.99 7.24 -11.86
C GLY A 176 18.20 6.97 -10.57
N GLY A 177 17.07 6.27 -10.65
CA GLY A 177 16.20 5.98 -9.50
C GLY A 177 15.32 7.16 -9.06
N PHE A 178 15.23 8.24 -9.84
CA PHE A 178 14.39 9.39 -9.51
C PHE A 178 13.47 9.81 -10.66
N SER A 179 12.22 10.11 -10.34
CA SER A 179 11.36 10.97 -11.16
C SER A 179 11.63 12.42 -10.78
N THR A 180 12.12 13.21 -11.74
CA THR A 180 12.50 14.61 -11.51
C THR A 180 11.55 15.55 -12.23
N PHE A 181 11.07 16.59 -11.54
CA PHE A 181 10.13 17.56 -12.10
C PHE A 181 10.27 18.94 -11.44
N SER A 182 9.92 19.99 -12.17
CA SER A 182 10.01 21.36 -11.69
C SER A 182 8.71 21.83 -11.03
N GLY A 183 8.84 22.81 -10.15
CA GLY A 183 7.74 23.58 -9.59
C GLY A 183 8.22 24.93 -9.07
N THR A 184 7.32 25.65 -8.42
CA THR A 184 7.58 26.99 -7.89
C THR A 184 7.13 27.07 -6.45
N LEU A 185 8.07 27.29 -5.53
CA LEU A 185 7.76 27.55 -4.13
C LEU A 185 7.35 29.02 -3.96
N PRO A 186 6.18 29.32 -3.39
CA PRO A 186 5.80 30.69 -3.07
C PRO A 186 6.69 31.25 -1.96
N ALA A 187 6.67 32.57 -1.78
CA ALA A 187 7.30 33.19 -0.62
C ALA A 187 6.65 32.68 0.68
N ARG A 188 7.47 32.18 1.59
CA ARG A 188 7.15 31.76 2.96
C ARG A 188 8.32 32.12 3.87
N THR A 189 8.09 32.02 5.16
CA THR A 189 9.13 32.11 6.19
C THR A 189 9.00 30.95 7.17
N GLY A 190 10.10 30.67 7.87
CA GLY A 190 10.21 29.64 8.88
C GLY A 190 9.90 28.24 8.36
N ARG A 191 9.43 27.40 9.27
CA ARG A 191 9.17 25.99 9.05
C ARG A 191 7.85 25.80 8.30
N GLN A 192 7.91 25.00 7.24
CA GLN A 192 6.77 24.59 6.44
C GLN A 192 6.85 23.09 6.16
N LEU A 193 5.77 22.53 5.64
CA LEU A 193 5.72 21.13 5.22
C LEU A 193 5.23 21.03 3.79
N LEU A 194 5.96 20.27 2.97
CA LEU A 194 5.54 19.86 1.65
C LEU A 194 4.90 18.48 1.71
N TYR A 195 3.72 18.35 1.11
CA TYR A 195 2.97 17.11 1.04
C TYR A 195 2.85 16.68 -0.42
N ALA A 196 3.53 15.60 -0.77
CA ALA A 196 3.49 15.03 -2.11
C ALA A 196 2.50 13.87 -2.17
N VAL A 197 1.69 13.85 -3.23
CA VAL A 197 0.81 12.74 -3.61
C VAL A 197 1.22 12.27 -5.00
N TRP A 198 1.49 10.98 -5.14
CA TRP A 198 1.64 10.32 -6.43
C TRP A 198 0.44 9.41 -6.66
N GLN A 199 -0.53 9.86 -7.44
CA GLN A 199 -1.66 9.05 -7.87
C GLN A 199 -1.29 8.32 -9.15
N ARG A 200 -1.32 6.98 -9.12
CA ARG A 200 -1.08 6.18 -10.33
C ARG A 200 -2.24 6.31 -11.31
N SER A 201 -1.93 6.17 -12.60
CA SER A 201 -2.92 6.15 -13.68
C SER A 201 -3.14 4.74 -14.24
N ASP A 202 -2.27 3.79 -13.90
CA ASP A 202 -2.35 2.37 -14.26
C ASP A 202 -2.93 1.48 -13.14
N SER A 203 -3.28 2.07 -11.98
CA SER A 203 -3.85 1.43 -10.80
C SER A 203 -4.56 2.47 -9.93
N PRO A 204 -5.54 2.10 -9.09
CA PRO A 204 -6.10 3.03 -8.09
C PRO A 204 -5.09 3.45 -7.02
N GLU A 205 -3.95 2.77 -6.87
CA GLU A 205 -2.98 3.02 -5.81
C GLU A 205 -2.38 4.44 -5.84
N ALA A 206 -2.14 5.01 -4.66
CA ALA A 206 -1.44 6.28 -4.49
C ALA A 206 -0.42 6.25 -3.35
N PHE A 207 0.62 7.08 -3.48
CA PHE A 207 1.72 7.23 -2.52
C PHE A 207 1.73 8.62 -1.92
N TYR A 208 2.21 8.72 -0.68
CA TYR A 208 2.15 9.94 0.11
C TYR A 208 3.50 10.21 0.78
N SER A 209 3.92 11.47 0.81
CA SER A 209 5.22 11.85 1.37
C SER A 209 5.17 13.23 2.01
N CYS A 210 5.60 13.33 3.27
CA CYS A 210 5.81 14.58 3.98
C CYS A 210 7.29 14.95 4.01
N SER A 211 7.65 16.16 3.55
CA SER A 211 8.99 16.72 3.64
C SER A 211 8.97 18.03 4.43
N ASP A 212 9.66 18.09 5.56
CA ASP A 212 9.81 19.32 6.34
C ASP A 212 10.84 20.24 5.65
N VAL A 213 10.50 21.51 5.50
CA VAL A 213 11.37 22.51 4.89
C VAL A 213 11.49 23.76 5.75
N ASP A 214 12.60 24.47 5.59
CA ASP A 214 12.86 25.74 6.26
C ASP A 214 13.16 26.83 5.24
N PHE A 215 12.27 27.82 5.17
CA PHE A 215 12.40 29.00 4.32
C PHE A 215 13.29 30.10 4.94
N GLY A 216 13.76 29.90 6.18
CA GLY A 216 14.51 30.90 6.93
C GLY A 216 13.64 32.11 7.35
N GLY A 217 14.27 33.14 7.90
CA GLY A 217 13.58 34.40 8.24
C GLY A 217 12.57 34.33 9.39
N GLY A 218 12.58 33.26 10.19
CA GLY A 218 11.79 33.17 11.41
C GLY A 218 12.40 33.98 12.56
N SER A 219 11.68 34.99 13.06
CA SER A 219 12.05 35.74 14.26
C SER A 219 11.62 34.95 15.52
N GLY A 220 12.44 34.03 15.99
CA GLY A 220 12.16 33.28 17.22
C GLY A 220 13.25 32.28 17.53
N GLY A 221 13.90 32.42 18.68
CA GLY A 221 15.10 31.70 19.12
C GLY A 221 14.95 30.19 19.41
N SER A 222 14.19 29.46 18.59
CA SER A 222 14.31 28.00 18.54
C SER A 222 15.60 27.65 17.82
N ALA A 223 16.38 26.72 18.40
CA ALA A 223 17.57 26.20 17.77
C ALA A 223 17.27 25.73 16.34
N PRO A 224 18.17 25.97 15.36
CA PRO A 224 17.97 25.50 14.01
C PRO A 224 17.79 23.98 14.03
N ALA A 225 16.75 23.49 13.37
CA ALA A 225 16.54 22.04 13.27
C ALA A 225 17.68 21.38 12.49
N PRO A 226 17.93 20.09 12.75
CA PRO A 226 18.91 19.33 12.00
C PRO A 226 18.65 19.42 10.49
N SER A 227 19.71 19.44 9.68
CA SER A 227 19.57 19.39 8.23
C SER A 227 19.07 18.02 7.80
N ALA A 228 18.08 17.98 6.91
CA ALA A 228 17.67 16.73 6.28
C ALA A 228 18.73 16.21 5.29
N SER A 229 18.75 14.91 5.04
CA SER A 229 19.70 14.11 4.28
C SER A 229 19.01 12.82 3.83
N ALA A 230 19.05 12.52 2.54
CA ALA A 230 18.56 11.25 2.00
C ALA A 230 19.53 10.10 2.33
N PRO A 231 19.06 8.84 2.38
CA PRO A 231 19.93 7.68 2.54
C PRO A 231 20.83 7.51 1.31
N SER A 232 22.03 6.95 1.51
CA SER A 232 22.87 6.52 0.40
C SER A 232 22.31 5.27 -0.28
N ASP A 233 22.80 4.96 -1.48
CA ASP A 233 22.40 3.75 -2.18
C ASP A 233 22.87 2.50 -1.44
N GLU A 234 24.06 2.53 -0.84
CA GLU A 234 24.56 1.44 0.01
C GLU A 234 23.65 1.21 1.23
N GLN A 235 23.19 2.28 1.89
CA GLN A 235 22.24 2.15 3.00
C GLN A 235 20.92 1.51 2.55
N ILE A 236 20.45 1.82 1.34
CA ILE A 236 19.23 1.21 0.79
C ILE A 236 19.46 -0.27 0.49
N GLU A 237 20.60 -0.62 -0.11
CA GLU A 237 20.98 -2.01 -0.40
C GLU A 237 21.08 -2.85 0.88
N ASP A 238 21.77 -2.34 1.90
CA ASP A 238 21.96 -3.03 3.19
C ASP A 238 20.64 -3.33 3.92
N GLY A 239 19.66 -2.41 3.84
CA GLY A 239 18.36 -2.58 4.48
C GLY A 239 17.31 -3.28 3.63
N ALA A 240 17.58 -3.57 2.35
CA ALA A 240 16.61 -4.18 1.44
C ALA A 240 16.08 -5.53 1.96
N GLY A 241 16.94 -6.34 2.58
CA GLY A 241 16.56 -7.63 3.17
C GLY A 241 15.65 -7.54 4.41
N ARG A 242 15.45 -6.33 4.95
CA ARG A 242 14.61 -6.07 6.13
C ARG A 242 13.27 -5.44 5.77
N SER A 243 13.11 -4.98 4.53
CA SER A 243 11.86 -4.43 4.02
C SER A 243 10.80 -5.53 3.88
N THR A 244 9.60 -5.30 4.38
CA THR A 244 8.45 -6.19 4.08
C THR A 244 7.71 -5.78 2.80
N VAL A 245 8.07 -4.62 2.27
CA VAL A 245 7.58 -4.11 1.00
C VAL A 245 8.29 -4.84 -0.14
N GLY A 246 7.56 -5.73 -0.83
CA GLY A 246 8.12 -6.55 -1.90
C GLY A 246 8.72 -5.73 -3.05
N HIS A 247 9.99 -5.98 -3.35
CA HIS A 247 10.73 -5.40 -4.48
C HIS A 247 10.73 -6.30 -5.73
N HIS A 248 9.99 -7.42 -5.71
CA HIS A 248 10.11 -8.50 -6.69
C HIS A 248 9.41 -8.19 -8.01
N GLY A 249 10.13 -7.42 -8.84
CA GLY A 249 9.90 -7.26 -10.27
C GLY A 249 10.88 -8.07 -11.14
N HIS A 250 11.56 -9.09 -10.61
CA HIS A 250 12.37 -10.03 -11.39
C HIS A 250 12.21 -11.46 -10.88
N GLY A 251 11.39 -12.23 -11.59
CA GLY A 251 11.75 -13.56 -12.12
C GLY A 251 12.10 -14.74 -11.22
N ASP A 252 12.36 -14.59 -9.92
CA ASP A 252 12.87 -15.70 -9.12
C ASP A 252 11.87 -16.04 -8.02
N GLY A 253 11.18 -17.17 -8.21
CA GLY A 253 10.09 -17.60 -7.36
C GLY A 253 10.57 -18.08 -6.00
N ASP A 254 10.39 -17.26 -4.98
CA ASP A 254 10.27 -17.72 -3.60
C ASP A 254 8.87 -17.38 -3.08
N THR A 255 8.01 -18.40 -3.11
CA THR A 255 6.68 -18.38 -2.51
C THR A 255 6.82 -18.39 -0.99
N SER A 256 6.88 -17.22 -0.37
CA SER A 256 6.59 -17.03 1.05
C SER A 256 5.97 -15.67 1.33
N ALA A 257 5.06 -15.24 0.46
CA ALA A 257 4.03 -14.26 0.82
C ALA A 257 2.70 -15.01 1.00
N SER A 258 2.54 -15.67 2.15
CA SER A 258 1.23 -16.11 2.62
C SER A 258 1.02 -15.55 4.02
N ALA A 259 0.23 -14.48 4.08
CA ALA A 259 -0.43 -14.05 5.29
C ALA A 259 -1.45 -15.14 5.67
N ALA A 260 -1.03 -16.07 6.53
CA ALA A 260 -1.93 -16.91 7.31
C ALA A 260 -1.89 -16.42 8.76
N PRO A 261 -3.05 -16.22 9.43
CA PRO A 261 -3.07 -15.76 10.80
C PRO A 261 -2.69 -16.91 11.72
N THR A 262 -1.50 -16.86 12.31
CA THR A 262 -1.09 -17.82 13.35
C THR A 262 -1.78 -17.44 14.66
N ALA A 263 -2.72 -18.28 15.10
CA ALA A 263 -3.36 -18.19 16.41
C ALA A 263 -2.33 -18.31 17.56
N PRO A 264 -2.59 -17.72 18.74
CA PRO A 264 -1.63 -17.73 19.84
C PRO A 264 -1.53 -19.13 20.45
N ARG A 265 -0.30 -19.65 20.53
CA ARG A 265 -0.01 -20.88 21.29
C ARG A 265 -0.03 -20.58 22.79
N SER A 266 -0.92 -21.28 23.47
CA SER A 266 -1.07 -21.40 24.91
C SER A 266 0.24 -21.82 25.59
N ALA A 267 0.62 -21.10 26.64
CA ALA A 267 1.64 -21.53 27.59
C ALA A 267 0.96 -22.16 28.81
N GLU A 268 1.38 -23.36 29.21
CA GLU A 268 1.03 -23.96 30.51
C GLU A 268 2.05 -25.07 30.88
N PRO A 269 2.13 -25.54 32.14
CA PRO A 269 2.89 -24.90 33.21
C PRO A 269 3.91 -25.88 33.87
N SER A 270 4.85 -25.34 34.66
CA SER A 270 5.63 -26.15 35.61
C SER A 270 5.52 -25.58 37.03
N ALA A 271 4.87 -26.36 37.91
CA ALA A 271 4.86 -26.21 39.37
C ALA A 271 6.15 -26.81 39.98
N THR A 272 6.71 -26.38 41.12
CA THR A 272 6.17 -26.55 42.48
C THR A 272 7.02 -25.82 43.56
N LYS A 273 6.37 -24.92 44.34
CA LYS A 273 6.32 -24.63 45.83
C LYS A 273 7.44 -25.09 46.83
N PRO A 274 7.39 -24.70 48.15
CA PRO A 274 6.94 -23.45 48.84
C PRO A 274 7.85 -22.96 50.02
N ALA A 275 7.67 -21.72 50.52
CA ALA A 275 7.76 -21.39 51.95
C ALA A 275 6.97 -20.12 52.32
N ALA A 276 6.38 -20.12 53.52
CA ALA A 276 5.32 -19.24 53.99
C ALA A 276 5.80 -18.14 54.96
N LYS A 277 5.06 -17.02 55.07
CA LYS A 277 4.51 -16.52 56.36
C LYS A 277 3.51 -15.37 56.16
N ALA A 278 2.53 -15.32 57.06
CA ALA A 278 1.32 -14.52 57.06
C ALA A 278 1.38 -13.28 57.99
N ALA A 279 0.46 -12.32 57.77
CA ALA A 279 -0.26 -11.49 58.77
C ALA A 279 -1.21 -10.50 58.03
N THR A 280 -2.54 -10.73 58.00
CA THR A 280 -3.62 -10.03 58.78
C THR A 280 -3.67 -8.50 58.57
N GLY A 281 -4.60 -7.88 57.82
CA GLY A 281 -6.08 -7.73 57.96
C GLY A 281 -6.43 -6.30 58.47
N PRO A 282 -7.66 -5.72 58.41
CA PRO A 282 -8.91 -6.14 57.74
C PRO A 282 -9.74 -5.01 57.03
N ALA A 283 -10.89 -5.42 56.44
CA ALA A 283 -12.19 -4.71 56.28
C ALA A 283 -12.27 -3.52 55.28
N THR A 284 -13.32 -3.25 54.49
CA THR A 284 -14.72 -3.71 54.25
C THR A 284 -15.16 -2.96 52.97
N THR A 285 -15.95 -3.50 52.02
CA THR A 285 -17.43 -3.49 52.01
C THR A 285 -18.02 -4.49 50.99
N ALA A 286 -19.19 -5.00 51.34
CA ALA A 286 -19.98 -6.01 50.64
C ALA A 286 -20.91 -5.39 49.56
N ALA A 287 -21.16 -6.11 48.45
CA ALA A 287 -22.44 -6.77 48.07
C ALA A 287 -23.51 -5.85 47.44
N ALA A 288 -24.40 -6.24 46.52
CA ALA A 288 -24.59 -7.42 45.66
C ALA A 288 -25.82 -7.17 44.75
N ALA A 289 -26.03 -8.09 43.79
CA ALA A 289 -27.23 -8.38 42.99
C ALA A 289 -27.44 -7.54 41.70
N GLY A 290 -27.64 -8.11 40.51
CA GLY A 290 -27.91 -9.49 40.10
C GLY A 290 -29.18 -9.54 39.24
N SER A 291 -29.06 -9.94 37.96
CA SER A 291 -30.03 -10.75 37.24
C SER A 291 -29.50 -11.08 35.83
N GLY A 292 -29.64 -12.34 35.42
CA GLY A 292 -29.29 -12.82 34.09
C GLY A 292 -30.45 -13.54 33.42
N ASN A 293 -30.34 -13.69 32.09
CA ASN A 293 -30.80 -14.83 31.27
C ASN A 293 -30.28 -14.56 29.84
N ARG A 294 -29.43 -15.43 29.25
CA ARG A 294 -29.77 -16.56 28.35
C ARG A 294 -30.85 -16.17 27.31
N GLY A 295 -30.69 -16.28 26.01
CA GLY A 295 -29.80 -17.05 25.14
C GLY A 295 -30.66 -17.49 23.96
N ALA A 296 -30.36 -17.03 22.75
CA ALA A 296 -30.98 -17.53 21.53
C ALA A 296 -29.97 -17.41 20.38
N ALA A 297 -29.62 -18.56 19.84
CA ALA A 297 -28.85 -18.70 18.62
C ALA A 297 -29.83 -18.69 17.43
N GLU A 298 -29.58 -17.84 16.44
CA GLU A 298 -29.98 -18.13 15.07
C GLU A 298 -29.02 -17.40 14.13
N GLY A 299 -28.36 -18.19 13.29
CA GLY A 299 -27.38 -17.70 12.34
C GLY A 299 -28.07 -17.20 11.07
N THR A 300 -27.62 -16.05 10.58
CA THR A 300 -27.65 -15.74 9.15
C THR A 300 -26.34 -15.05 8.80
N SER A 301 -25.67 -15.63 7.80
CA SER A 301 -24.43 -15.21 7.19
C SER A 301 -24.39 -13.70 6.93
N ARG A 302 -23.35 -13.05 7.45
CA ARG A 302 -22.97 -11.69 7.13
C ARG A 302 -22.57 -11.56 5.66
N ASP A 303 -22.93 -10.42 5.11
CA ASP A 303 -22.41 -9.75 3.91
C ASP A 303 -21.14 -10.37 3.33
N LEU A 304 -21.32 -10.99 2.16
CA LEU A 304 -20.23 -11.19 1.21
C LEU A 304 -20.07 -9.89 0.44
N ALA A 305 -18.81 -9.44 0.34
CA ALA A 305 -18.38 -8.28 -0.41
C ALA A 305 -19.11 -8.13 -1.76
N GLU A 306 -19.87 -7.04 -1.90
CA GLU A 306 -20.23 -6.51 -3.21
C GLU A 306 -18.95 -6.01 -3.89
N THR A 307 -18.34 -6.87 -4.70
CA THR A 307 -17.31 -6.44 -5.64
C THR A 307 -18.00 -5.63 -6.75
N GLY A 308 -17.95 -4.31 -6.65
CA GLY A 308 -18.45 -3.40 -7.66
C GLY A 308 -17.77 -3.61 -9.01
N ALA A 309 -18.43 -4.35 -9.90
CA ALA A 309 -18.10 -4.39 -11.31
C ALA A 309 -18.65 -3.11 -11.97
N THR A 310 -17.81 -2.36 -12.68
CA THR A 310 -18.24 -1.17 -13.43
C THR A 310 -19.00 -1.58 -14.70
N ALA A 311 -19.81 -0.67 -15.25
CA ALA A 311 -20.73 -0.91 -16.38
C ALA A 311 -20.06 -1.37 -17.70
N GLY A 312 -18.73 -1.48 -17.76
CA GLY A 312 -17.99 -2.06 -18.90
C GLY A 312 -17.84 -3.58 -18.85
N THR A 313 -18.04 -4.22 -17.70
CA THR A 313 -17.81 -5.68 -17.52
C THR A 313 -19.02 -6.53 -17.93
N SER A 314 -20.22 -5.95 -18.00
CA SER A 314 -21.44 -6.64 -18.41
C SER A 314 -21.46 -7.01 -19.90
N TYR A 315 -20.83 -6.22 -20.77
CA TYR A 315 -20.75 -6.54 -22.20
C TYR A 315 -19.80 -7.71 -22.51
N ALA A 316 -18.74 -7.89 -21.72
CA ALA A 316 -17.84 -9.03 -21.86
C ALA A 316 -18.47 -10.34 -21.31
N ALA A 317 -19.23 -10.26 -20.22
CA ALA A 317 -19.93 -11.41 -19.65
C ALA A 317 -21.09 -11.93 -20.54
N VAL A 318 -21.85 -11.01 -21.16
CA VAL A 318 -22.93 -11.38 -22.10
C VAL A 318 -22.37 -11.92 -23.42
N GLY A 319 -21.24 -11.37 -23.90
CA GLY A 319 -20.55 -11.88 -25.10
C GLY A 319 -20.01 -13.31 -24.92
N GLY A 320 -19.47 -13.63 -23.73
CA GLY A 320 -18.97 -14.97 -23.41
C GLY A 320 -20.05 -16.05 -23.36
N ALA A 321 -21.22 -15.73 -22.80
CA ALA A 321 -22.36 -16.66 -22.74
C ALA A 321 -22.96 -16.93 -24.13
N ALA A 322 -23.01 -15.94 -25.02
CA ALA A 322 -23.51 -16.10 -26.38
C ALA A 322 -22.60 -17.00 -27.25
N ALA A 323 -21.27 -16.89 -27.08
CA ALA A 323 -20.31 -17.75 -27.78
C ALA A 323 -20.40 -19.23 -27.32
N LEU A 324 -20.64 -19.47 -26.02
CA LEU A 324 -20.85 -20.80 -25.45
C LEU A 324 -22.16 -21.45 -25.91
N ALA A 325 -23.25 -20.68 -25.99
CA ALA A 325 -24.54 -21.18 -26.48
C ALA A 325 -24.52 -21.54 -27.98
N LEU A 326 -23.84 -20.73 -28.81
CA LEU A 326 -23.69 -20.99 -30.24
C LEU A 326 -22.77 -22.19 -30.52
N GLY A 327 -21.68 -22.34 -29.77
CA GLY A 327 -20.79 -23.51 -29.86
C GLY A 327 -21.50 -24.83 -29.53
N SER A 328 -22.38 -24.80 -28.52
CA SER A 328 -23.17 -25.96 -28.09
C SER A 328 -24.17 -26.42 -29.16
N ALA A 329 -24.88 -25.48 -29.80
CA ALA A 329 -25.88 -25.80 -30.81
C ALA A 329 -25.29 -26.45 -32.08
N VAL A 330 -24.10 -26.03 -32.50
CA VAL A 330 -23.39 -26.61 -33.67
C VAL A 330 -22.93 -28.05 -33.40
N LEU A 331 -22.51 -28.35 -32.16
CA LEU A 331 -22.16 -29.71 -31.72
C LEU A 331 -23.37 -30.64 -31.65
N PHE A 332 -24.53 -30.18 -31.16
CA PHE A 332 -25.74 -31.00 -31.13
C PHE A 332 -26.35 -31.26 -32.52
N LEU A 333 -26.29 -30.29 -33.44
CA LEU A 333 -26.77 -30.45 -34.82
C LEU A 333 -25.89 -31.38 -35.67
N SER A 334 -24.57 -31.39 -35.43
CA SER A 334 -23.63 -32.26 -36.15
C SER A 334 -23.71 -33.73 -35.69
N VAL A 335 -24.03 -33.98 -34.42
CA VAL A 335 -24.30 -35.33 -33.89
C VAL A 335 -25.64 -35.88 -34.41
N ARG A 336 -26.70 -35.05 -34.46
CA ARG A 336 -28.01 -35.47 -35.01
C ARG A 336 -27.97 -35.78 -36.51
N ARG A 337 -27.21 -35.03 -37.33
CA ARG A 337 -27.05 -35.32 -38.76
C ARG A 337 -26.32 -36.64 -39.03
N ARG A 338 -25.38 -37.05 -38.16
CA ARG A 338 -24.71 -38.36 -38.27
C ARG A 338 -25.61 -39.54 -37.88
N ALA A 339 -26.52 -39.35 -36.94
CA ALA A 339 -27.48 -40.39 -36.54
C ALA A 339 -28.57 -40.64 -37.62
N ALA A 340 -29.00 -39.60 -38.34
CA ALA A 340 -30.03 -39.72 -39.37
C ALA A 340 -29.52 -40.24 -40.74
N GLY A 341 -28.21 -40.11 -41.03
CA GLY A 341 -27.62 -40.53 -42.32
C GLY A 341 -27.22 -42.02 -42.41
N GLY A 342 -27.26 -42.77 -41.30
CA GLY A 342 -26.78 -44.15 -41.22
C GLY A 342 -27.81 -45.23 -41.57
N GLY A 343 -29.07 -44.86 -41.79
CA GLY A 343 -30.20 -45.79 -41.90
C GLY A 343 -30.78 -45.94 -43.30
N ARG A 344 -29.97 -46.12 -44.36
CA ARG A 344 -30.50 -46.56 -45.67
C ARG A 344 -29.41 -47.02 -46.64
N ARG A 345 -28.91 -48.26 -46.47
CA ARG A 345 -28.45 -49.17 -47.55
C ARG A 345 -28.48 -50.62 -47.03
N ARG A 346 -29.59 -51.32 -47.27
CA ARG A 346 -29.58 -52.74 -47.62
C ARG A 346 -29.81 -52.81 -49.12
#